data_AF-A0A8T5S3E1-F1
#
_entry.id   AF-A0A8T5S3E1-F1
#
_cell.length_a   1.000
_cell.length_b   1.000
_cell.length_c   1.000
_cell.angle_alpha   90.00
_cell.angle_beta   90.00
_cell.angle_gamma   90.00
#
_symmetry.space_group_name_H-M   'P 1'
#
loop_
_entity.id
_entity.type
_entity.pdbx_description
1 polymer ?
#
loop_
_entity_poly.entity_id
_entity_poly.type
_entity_poly.pdbx_seq_one_letter_code
_entity_poly.pdbx_strand_id
1 'polypeptide(L)'
;MSEDSDKFYLTIRDLINETVIRDIVIFSFLFLLVITQVWENITLLLFPLITLGFSIFFRIININKWRTKFDNPSVVYNPLGLEKRHANRLFFSALFQLILIFWLGAESLYNPHIIDRYFPYFNWLFIFLYTFGFFWIFIDLWENTKLEIIFGGNDKKPIKDHESVISYLKIKHFKLILITNLLIFLVLNIVNSILILTLDQDPLLGVQLNLPGTGSAGSDPLVVSFLLYLIFIISPATAGISLFFNNREVNLFNKKDLDNVLKPLPKDTQMVILENLKVLNNKIRNQLNIE
;
A
#
# COMPACT_ATOMS: atom_id res chain seq x y z
N MET A 1 -39.51 14.95 11.58
CA MET A 1 -38.43 14.87 12.59
C MET A 1 -37.40 13.91 12.01
N SER A 2 -36.45 14.26 11.14
CA SER A 2 -35.55 15.42 11.02
C SER A 2 -34.62 15.64 12.20
N GLU A 3 -33.96 14.57 12.63
CA GLU A 3 -32.75 14.60 13.46
C GLU A 3 -32.05 13.26 13.28
N ASP A 4 -31.06 13.23 12.37
CA ASP A 4 -29.89 12.35 12.35
C ASP A 4 -29.18 12.54 11.00
N SER A 5 -28.78 13.79 10.76
CA SER A 5 -27.61 14.05 9.93
C SER A 5 -26.36 13.85 10.78
N ASP A 6 -26.28 12.68 11.44
CA ASP A 6 -25.14 12.34 12.26
C ASP A 6 -23.93 12.22 11.34
N LYS A 7 -23.07 13.21 11.50
CA LYS A 7 -21.92 13.49 10.67
C LYS A 7 -20.98 12.28 10.69
N PHE A 8 -21.02 11.47 9.63
CA PHE A 8 -20.07 10.38 9.31
C PHE A 8 -18.62 10.86 9.07
N TYR A 9 -18.17 11.96 9.68
CA TYR A 9 -16.79 12.43 9.57
C TYR A 9 -15.89 11.61 10.50
N LEU A 10 -14.69 11.28 10.03
CA LEU A 10 -13.65 10.66 10.85
C LEU A 10 -13.12 11.71 11.82
N THR A 11 -13.17 11.44 13.12
CA THR A 11 -12.45 12.29 14.08
C THR A 11 -10.97 11.92 14.06
N ILE A 12 -10.09 12.86 14.39
CA ILE A 12 -8.63 12.61 14.49
C ILE A 12 -8.35 11.45 15.47
N ARG A 13 -9.16 11.32 16.52
CA ARG A 13 -9.06 10.23 17.50
C ARG A 13 -9.36 8.85 16.90
N ASP A 14 -10.27 8.78 15.93
CA ASP A 14 -10.59 7.52 15.23
C ASP A 14 -9.52 7.10 14.22
N LEU A 15 -8.73 8.08 13.73
CA LEU A 15 -7.62 7.84 12.81
C LEU A 15 -6.36 7.34 13.53
N ILE A 16 -6.21 7.68 14.81
CA ILE A 16 -5.00 7.44 15.60
C ILE A 16 -5.27 6.30 16.59
N ASN A 17 -4.73 5.12 16.30
CA ASN A 17 -4.72 3.99 17.23
C ASN A 17 -3.29 3.67 17.70
N GLU A 18 -3.18 2.79 18.70
CA GLU A 18 -1.87 2.34 19.23
C GLU A 18 -0.93 1.82 18.14
N THR A 19 -1.45 1.11 17.13
CA THR A 19 -0.64 0.58 16.04
C THR A 19 -0.04 1.69 15.18
N VAL A 20 -0.83 2.71 14.81
CA VAL A 20 -0.38 3.88 14.06
C VAL A 20 0.63 4.68 14.87
N ILE A 21 0.36 4.93 16.16
CA ILE A 21 1.30 5.63 17.05
C ILE A 21 2.61 4.86 17.13
N ARG A 22 2.57 3.55 17.38
CA ARG A 22 3.77 2.70 17.45
C ARG A 22 4.58 2.79 16.16
N ASP A 23 3.93 2.65 15.00
CA ASP A 23 4.60 2.71 13.71
C ASP A 23 5.26 4.08 13.49
N ILE A 24 4.57 5.17 13.83
CA ILE A 24 5.12 6.54 13.77
C ILE A 24 6.30 6.70 14.72
N VAL A 25 6.20 6.24 15.97
CA VAL A 25 7.27 6.37 16.98
C VAL A 25 8.53 5.61 16.54
N ILE A 26 8.39 4.36 16.10
CA ILE A 26 9.51 3.54 15.64
C ILE A 26 10.17 4.18 14.41
N PHE A 27 9.36 4.63 13.43
CA PHE A 27 9.90 5.31 12.24
C PHE A 27 10.61 6.60 12.62
N SER A 28 10.00 7.42 13.48
CA SER A 28 10.54 8.70 13.92
C SER A 28 11.87 8.52 14.66
N PHE A 29 11.97 7.49 15.51
CA PHE A 29 13.21 7.16 16.19
C PHE A 29 14.35 6.85 15.20
N LEU A 30 14.13 5.96 14.23
CA LEU A 30 15.14 5.66 13.20
C LEU A 30 15.44 6.87 12.31
N PHE A 31 14.41 7.63 11.94
CA PHE A 31 14.56 8.84 11.13
C PHE A 31 15.41 9.88 11.83
N LEU A 32 15.24 10.07 13.15
CA LEU A 32 16.10 10.94 13.95
C LEU A 32 17.55 10.46 13.96
N LEU A 33 17.80 9.16 14.10
CA LEU A 33 19.17 8.61 14.02
C LEU A 33 19.83 8.94 12.68
N VAL A 34 19.09 8.84 11.57
CA VAL A 34 19.61 9.25 10.26
C VAL A 34 19.92 10.74 10.23
N ILE A 35 18.99 11.60 10.66
CA ILE A 35 19.19 13.06 10.64
C ILE A 35 20.39 13.49 11.48
N THR A 36 20.66 12.83 12.62
CA THR A 36 21.81 13.16 13.47
C THR A 36 23.17 12.94 12.79
N GLN A 37 23.21 12.21 11.66
CA GLN A 37 24.42 12.06 10.85
C GLN A 37 24.69 13.30 9.95
N VAL A 38 23.86 14.35 10.01
CA VAL A 38 24.08 15.62 9.28
C VAL A 38 24.11 15.41 7.76
N TRP A 39 23.07 14.78 7.23
CA TRP A 39 22.89 14.65 5.78
C TRP A 39 22.63 16.02 5.15
N GLU A 40 23.46 16.42 4.19
CA GLU A 40 23.24 17.66 3.42
C GLU A 40 22.07 17.53 2.44
N ASN A 41 21.80 16.31 1.97
CA ASN A 41 20.77 16.04 0.99
C ASN A 41 19.69 15.08 1.52
N ILE A 42 18.44 15.54 1.51
CA ILE A 42 17.29 14.78 2.01
C ILE A 42 16.61 13.89 0.96
N THR A 43 17.09 13.87 -0.30
CA THR A 43 16.44 13.15 -1.40
C THR A 43 16.24 11.67 -1.09
N LEU A 44 17.26 11.01 -0.51
CA LEU A 44 17.14 9.60 -0.13
C LEU A 44 16.10 9.37 0.97
N LEU A 45 15.91 10.34 1.88
CA LEU A 45 14.91 10.27 2.95
C LEU A 45 13.47 10.37 2.41
N LEU A 46 13.26 10.93 1.22
CA LEU A 46 11.91 11.01 0.62
C LEU A 46 11.33 9.63 0.32
N PHE A 47 12.16 8.66 -0.06
CA PHE A 47 11.73 7.29 -0.38
C PHE A 47 11.04 6.61 0.81
N PRO A 48 11.69 6.43 1.98
CA PRO A 48 11.03 5.83 3.14
C PRO A 48 9.85 6.68 3.66
N LEU A 49 9.87 8.01 3.49
CA LEU A 49 8.73 8.86 3.87
C LEU A 49 7.49 8.59 3.01
N ILE A 50 7.64 8.47 1.69
CA ILE A 50 6.51 8.11 0.80
C ILE A 50 6.01 6.71 1.13
N THR A 51 6.92 5.74 1.28
CA THR A 51 6.56 4.37 1.64
C THR A 51 5.78 4.31 2.96
N LEU A 52 6.22 5.08 3.97
CA LEU A 52 5.49 5.23 5.24
C LEU A 52 4.11 5.87 5.03
N GLY A 53 4.00 6.91 4.20
CA GLY A 53 2.72 7.56 3.89
C GLY A 53 1.68 6.57 3.36
N PHE A 54 2.06 5.70 2.42
CA PHE A 54 1.19 4.63 1.94
C PHE A 54 0.89 3.58 3.02
N SER A 55 1.87 3.23 3.86
CA SER A 55 1.66 2.34 4.99
C SER A 55 0.59 2.87 5.95
N ILE A 56 0.71 4.13 6.36
CA ILE A 56 -0.24 4.80 7.25
C ILE A 56 -1.62 4.87 6.60
N PHE A 57 -1.70 5.20 5.30
CA PHE A 57 -2.95 5.19 4.55
C PHE A 57 -3.68 3.84 4.67
N PHE A 58 -3.00 2.72 4.37
CA PHE A 58 -3.60 1.39 4.52
C PHE A 58 -3.95 1.04 5.97
N ARG A 59 -3.13 1.48 6.93
CA ARG A 59 -3.38 1.27 8.36
C ARG A 59 -4.67 1.97 8.79
N ILE A 60 -4.86 3.22 8.39
CA ILE A 60 -6.06 4.01 8.65
C ILE A 60 -7.30 3.35 8.05
N ILE A 61 -7.23 2.89 6.80
CA ILE A 61 -8.34 2.16 6.17
C ILE A 61 -8.68 0.90 6.97
N ASN A 62 -7.66 0.11 7.33
CA ASN A 62 -7.86 -1.11 8.09
C ASN A 62 -8.53 -0.86 9.45
N ILE A 63 -8.10 0.19 10.17
CA ILE A 63 -8.68 0.53 11.48
C ILE A 63 -10.14 0.86 11.32
N ASN A 64 -10.50 1.68 10.33
CA ASN A 64 -11.87 2.14 10.14
C ASN A 64 -12.81 1.12 9.50
N LYS A 65 -12.34 -0.10 9.22
CA LYS A 65 -13.19 -1.21 8.75
C LYS A 65 -14.31 -1.58 9.72
N TRP A 66 -14.18 -1.28 11.01
CA TRP A 66 -15.28 -1.53 11.95
C TRP A 66 -16.55 -0.77 11.57
N ARG A 67 -16.45 0.38 10.89
CA ARG A 67 -17.63 1.14 10.40
C ARG A 67 -18.38 0.43 9.27
N THR A 68 -17.76 -0.53 8.60
CA THR A 68 -18.41 -1.40 7.62
C THR A 68 -18.72 -2.78 8.18
N LYS A 69 -18.48 -3.02 9.49
CA LYS A 69 -18.89 -4.24 10.19
C LYS A 69 -20.24 -3.97 10.84
N PHE A 70 -21.29 -4.50 10.25
CA PHE A 70 -22.64 -4.47 10.81
C PHE A 70 -22.75 -5.44 11.99
N ASP A 71 -23.64 -5.15 12.95
CA ASP A 71 -24.03 -6.11 13.99
C ASP A 71 -24.67 -7.32 13.28
N ASN A 72 -24.03 -8.50 13.39
CA ASN A 72 -24.18 -9.65 12.49
C ASN A 72 -23.78 -9.33 11.04
N PRO A 73 -22.48 -9.39 10.70
CA PRO A 73 -22.00 -8.98 9.39
C PRO A 73 -22.45 -9.95 8.31
N SER A 74 -23.62 -9.67 7.73
CA SER A 74 -24.12 -10.40 6.57
C SER A 74 -23.30 -10.10 5.31
N VAL A 75 -22.42 -9.09 5.34
CA VAL A 75 -21.61 -8.65 4.19
C VAL A 75 -20.17 -8.37 4.61
N VAL A 76 -19.20 -9.00 3.93
CA VAL A 76 -17.77 -8.69 4.00
C VAL A 76 -17.39 -7.85 2.78
N TYR A 77 -16.83 -6.67 3.03
CA TYR A 77 -16.42 -5.74 1.99
C TYR A 77 -14.93 -5.36 2.14
N ASN A 78 -14.10 -5.89 1.24
CA ASN A 78 -12.65 -5.66 1.21
C ASN A 78 -12.21 -5.27 -0.21
N PRO A 79 -12.43 -4.01 -0.65
CA PRO A 79 -12.15 -3.60 -2.02
C PRO A 79 -10.64 -3.45 -2.33
N LEU A 80 -9.79 -3.38 -1.31
CA LEU A 80 -8.34 -3.19 -1.44
C LEU A 80 -7.53 -4.38 -0.90
N GLY A 81 -8.17 -5.51 -0.61
CA GLY A 81 -7.51 -6.71 -0.11
C GLY A 81 -7.25 -6.70 1.40
N LEU A 82 -6.04 -7.05 1.83
CA LEU A 82 -5.62 -7.07 3.24
C LEU A 82 -4.80 -5.82 3.57
N GLU A 83 -5.49 -4.72 3.83
CA GLU A 83 -4.89 -3.41 4.13
C GLU A 83 -3.97 -3.49 5.36
N LYS A 84 -4.30 -4.31 6.38
CA LYS A 84 -3.37 -4.58 7.50
C LYS A 84 -2.03 -5.14 7.02
N ARG A 85 -2.06 -6.06 6.06
CA ARG A 85 -0.87 -6.74 5.55
C ARG A 85 -0.09 -5.83 4.60
N HIS A 86 -0.78 -5.09 3.74
CA HIS A 86 -0.17 -4.07 2.88
C HIS A 86 0.54 -2.99 3.71
N ALA A 87 -0.11 -2.49 4.76
CA ALA A 87 0.50 -1.56 5.71
C ALA A 87 1.76 -2.16 6.37
N ASN A 88 1.71 -3.41 6.85
CA ASN A 88 2.89 -4.06 7.45
C ASN A 88 4.06 -4.21 6.46
N ARG A 89 3.80 -4.62 5.21
CA ARG A 89 4.83 -4.79 4.18
C ARG A 89 5.51 -3.47 3.82
N LEU A 90 4.70 -2.43 3.63
CA LEU A 90 5.23 -1.09 3.33
C LEU A 90 5.95 -0.50 4.54
N PHE A 91 5.43 -0.66 5.75
CA PHE A 91 6.12 -0.24 6.97
C PHE A 91 7.48 -0.92 7.09
N PHE A 92 7.54 -2.24 6.87
CA PHE A 92 8.79 -2.98 6.85
C PHE A 92 9.76 -2.44 5.81
N SER A 93 9.30 -2.22 4.57
CA SER A 93 10.14 -1.63 3.51
C SER A 93 10.67 -0.25 3.92
N ALA A 94 9.81 0.63 4.46
CA ALA A 94 10.21 1.97 4.91
C ALA A 94 11.25 1.94 6.04
N LEU A 95 11.09 1.04 7.03
CA LEU A 95 12.09 0.87 8.10
C LEU A 95 13.41 0.34 7.54
N PHE A 96 13.36 -0.65 6.66
CA PHE A 96 14.56 -1.26 6.10
C PHE A 96 15.31 -0.27 5.20
N GLN A 97 14.58 0.58 4.45
CA GLN A 97 15.15 1.70 3.71
C GLN A 97 15.85 2.71 4.64
N LEU A 98 15.25 3.08 5.78
CA LEU A 98 15.90 3.95 6.76
C LEU A 98 17.17 3.33 7.35
N ILE A 99 17.14 2.04 7.64
CA ILE A 99 18.32 1.31 8.15
C ILE A 99 19.45 1.34 7.10
N LEU A 100 19.13 1.14 5.82
CA LEU A 100 20.13 1.24 4.75
C LEU A 100 20.70 2.65 4.60
N ILE A 101 19.86 3.69 4.70
CA ILE A 101 20.35 5.07 4.67
C ILE A 101 21.26 5.33 5.87
N PHE A 102 20.81 4.98 7.09
CA PHE A 102 21.62 5.11 8.30
C PHE A 102 22.98 4.41 8.15
N TRP A 103 22.97 3.18 7.64
CA TRP A 103 24.18 2.41 7.44
C TRP A 103 25.11 3.06 6.40
N LEU A 104 24.58 3.49 5.26
CA LEU A 104 25.32 4.22 4.23
C LEU A 104 25.97 5.50 4.80
N GLY A 105 25.23 6.25 5.61
CA GLY A 105 25.74 7.46 6.27
C GLY A 105 26.85 7.16 7.26
N ALA A 106 26.67 6.15 8.12
CA ALA A 106 27.66 5.74 9.10
C ALA A 106 28.96 5.26 8.41
N GLU A 107 28.84 4.38 7.43
CA GLU A 107 30.01 3.88 6.70
C GLU A 107 30.71 4.98 5.90
N SER A 108 29.98 5.98 5.37
CA SER A 108 30.62 7.12 4.73
C SER A 108 31.53 7.92 5.68
N LEU A 109 31.15 8.00 6.97
CA LEU A 109 31.92 8.70 8.00
C LEU A 109 33.10 7.87 8.53
N TYR A 110 32.89 6.57 8.74
CA TYR A 110 33.86 5.72 9.44
C TYR A 110 34.74 4.90 8.50
N ASN A 111 34.21 4.47 7.35
CA ASN A 111 34.88 3.61 6.37
C ASN A 111 34.61 4.07 4.92
N PRO A 112 35.06 5.28 4.52
CA PRO A 112 34.73 5.88 3.23
C PRO A 112 35.07 4.96 2.04
N HIS A 113 36.22 4.27 2.10
CA HIS A 113 36.68 3.30 1.11
C HIS A 113 35.70 2.14 0.83
N ILE A 114 34.86 1.75 1.80
CA ILE A 114 33.82 0.73 1.60
C ILE A 114 32.70 1.32 0.76
N ILE A 115 32.28 2.55 1.08
CA ILE A 115 31.20 3.20 0.34
C ILE A 115 31.62 3.48 -1.08
N ASP A 116 32.79 4.05 -1.31
CA ASP A 116 33.25 4.41 -2.66
C ASP A 116 33.30 3.18 -3.59
N ARG A 117 33.64 2.00 -3.04
CA ARG A 117 33.73 0.76 -3.81
C ARG A 117 32.39 0.01 -3.95
N TYR A 118 31.53 0.06 -2.94
CA TYR A 118 30.32 -0.76 -2.88
C TYR A 118 29.01 0.04 -3.05
N PHE A 119 29.08 1.35 -3.29
CA PHE A 119 27.89 2.18 -3.53
C PHE A 119 26.92 1.62 -4.59
N PRO A 120 27.37 0.97 -5.69
CA PRO A 120 26.46 0.40 -6.69
C PRO A 120 25.50 -0.61 -6.08
N TYR A 121 25.99 -1.44 -5.16
CA TYR A 121 25.20 -2.47 -4.49
C TYR A 121 24.21 -1.86 -3.48
N PHE A 122 24.63 -0.82 -2.76
CA PHE A 122 23.74 -0.08 -1.85
C PHE A 122 22.58 0.57 -2.61
N ASN A 123 22.88 1.28 -3.70
CA ASN A 123 21.85 1.93 -4.52
C ASN A 123 20.92 0.91 -5.17
N TRP A 124 21.48 -0.19 -5.69
CA TRP A 124 20.68 -1.28 -6.24
C TRP A 124 19.70 -1.86 -5.22
N LEU A 125 20.19 -2.23 -4.03
CA LEU A 125 19.37 -2.81 -2.96
C LEU A 125 18.31 -1.82 -2.49
N PHE A 126 18.68 -0.55 -2.29
CA PHE A 126 17.77 0.51 -1.84
C PHE A 126 16.58 0.70 -2.79
N ILE A 127 16.85 0.76 -4.09
CA ILE A 127 15.81 0.93 -5.12
C ILE A 127 15.00 -0.34 -5.34
N PHE A 128 15.64 -1.50 -5.26
CA PHE A 128 14.95 -2.78 -5.26
C PHE A 128 13.91 -2.83 -4.14
N LEU A 129 14.29 -2.50 -2.90
CA LEU A 129 13.38 -2.53 -1.75
C LEU A 129 12.22 -1.55 -1.88
N TYR A 130 12.48 -0.36 -2.40
CA TYR A 130 11.46 0.64 -2.66
C TYR A 130 10.40 0.09 -3.63
N THR A 131 10.86 -0.31 -4.82
CA THR A 131 9.97 -0.77 -5.90
C THR A 131 9.30 -2.10 -5.56
N PHE A 132 10.02 -2.99 -4.87
CA PHE A 132 9.49 -4.25 -4.37
C PHE A 132 8.38 -4.01 -3.33
N GLY A 133 8.54 -3.04 -2.43
CA GLY A 133 7.51 -2.71 -1.43
C GLY A 133 6.14 -2.43 -2.05
N PHE A 134 6.11 -1.66 -3.14
CA PHE A 134 4.88 -1.36 -3.88
C PHE A 134 4.38 -2.54 -4.71
N PHE A 135 5.26 -3.29 -5.38
CA PHE A 135 4.88 -4.52 -6.08
C PHE A 135 4.28 -5.56 -5.13
N TRP A 136 4.82 -5.68 -3.92
CA TRP A 136 4.43 -6.67 -2.92
C TRP A 136 2.97 -6.52 -2.45
N ILE A 137 2.35 -5.36 -2.67
CA ILE A 137 0.91 -5.14 -2.43
C ILE A 137 0.08 -6.12 -3.28
N PHE A 138 0.50 -6.44 -4.50
CA PHE A 138 -0.34 -7.14 -5.47
C PHE A 138 -0.27 -8.66 -5.40
N ILE A 139 0.67 -9.24 -4.65
CA ILE A 139 0.90 -10.71 -4.64
C ILE A 139 -0.32 -11.49 -4.14
N ASP A 140 -1.02 -10.98 -3.12
CA ASP A 140 -2.15 -11.65 -2.47
C ASP A 140 -3.47 -10.90 -2.63
N LEU A 141 -3.52 -9.97 -3.59
CA LEU A 141 -4.68 -9.12 -3.80
C LEU A 141 -5.90 -9.93 -4.30
N TRP A 142 -5.67 -11.01 -5.06
CA TRP A 142 -6.72 -11.93 -5.53
C TRP A 142 -7.58 -12.53 -4.41
N GLU A 143 -6.92 -13.19 -3.46
CA GLU A 143 -7.56 -13.99 -2.43
C GLU A 143 -8.39 -13.13 -1.47
N ASN A 144 -7.99 -11.87 -1.32
CA ASN A 144 -8.48 -11.00 -0.26
C ASN A 144 -9.40 -9.89 -0.74
N THR A 145 -9.48 -9.66 -2.06
CA THR A 145 -10.33 -8.61 -2.63
C THR A 145 -11.70 -9.16 -3.00
N LYS A 146 -12.67 -9.00 -2.10
CA LYS A 146 -14.02 -9.55 -2.26
C LYS A 146 -15.12 -8.71 -1.60
N LEU A 147 -16.31 -8.83 -2.18
CA LEU A 147 -17.61 -8.49 -1.62
C LEU A 147 -18.39 -9.81 -1.47
N GLU A 148 -18.57 -10.26 -0.24
CA GLU A 148 -19.13 -11.57 0.07
C GLU A 148 -20.29 -11.43 1.05
N ILE A 149 -21.34 -12.25 0.90
CA ILE A 149 -22.40 -12.37 1.91
C ILE A 149 -22.06 -13.57 2.79
N ILE A 150 -21.95 -13.35 4.10
CA ILE A 150 -21.76 -14.40 5.11
C ILE A 150 -23.08 -14.56 5.88
N PHE A 151 -23.57 -15.78 6.05
CA PHE A 151 -24.75 -16.02 6.86
C PHE A 151 -24.35 -16.46 8.28
N GLY A 152 -24.56 -15.56 9.25
CA GLY A 152 -24.54 -15.91 10.67
C GLY A 152 -25.93 -16.43 11.07
N GLY A 153 -26.10 -17.75 11.14
CA GLY A 153 -27.35 -18.36 11.57
C GLY A 153 -27.57 -18.13 13.07
N ASN A 154 -28.57 -17.31 13.43
CA ASN A 154 -29.09 -17.24 14.79
C ASN A 154 -30.35 -18.10 15.01
N ASP A 155 -30.65 -19.02 14.09
CA ASP A 155 -31.79 -19.92 14.19
C ASP A 155 -31.36 -21.38 14.21
N LYS A 156 -31.98 -22.14 15.11
CA LYS A 156 -31.70 -23.52 15.56
C LYS A 156 -31.81 -24.62 14.48
N LYS A 157 -31.23 -24.43 13.30
CA LYS A 157 -31.02 -25.51 12.31
C LYS A 157 -29.66 -25.34 11.65
N PRO A 158 -28.88 -26.42 11.46
CA PRO A 158 -27.62 -26.38 10.74
C PRO A 158 -27.93 -26.24 9.25
N ILE A 159 -28.23 -25.02 8.81
CA ILE A 159 -28.22 -24.67 7.40
C ILE A 159 -26.75 -24.58 7.04
N LYS A 160 -26.22 -25.63 6.40
CA LYS A 160 -24.83 -25.71 5.90
C LYS A 160 -24.40 -24.35 5.36
N ASP A 161 -23.32 -23.82 5.91
CA ASP A 161 -22.67 -22.55 5.56
C ASP A 161 -22.78 -22.23 4.06
N HIS A 162 -23.69 -21.33 3.70
CA HIS A 162 -23.80 -20.81 2.34
C HIS A 162 -22.96 -19.53 2.24
N GLU A 163 -21.63 -19.62 2.27
CA GLU A 163 -20.83 -18.46 1.85
C GLU A 163 -21.16 -18.17 0.38
N SER A 164 -21.87 -17.06 0.13
CA SER A 164 -22.28 -16.68 -1.22
C SER A 164 -21.59 -15.38 -1.62
N VAL A 165 -20.58 -15.51 -2.46
CA VAL A 165 -19.75 -14.39 -2.93
C VAL A 165 -20.51 -13.59 -3.99
N ILE A 166 -20.83 -12.31 -3.71
CA ILE A 166 -21.54 -11.43 -4.67
C ILE A 166 -20.58 -10.91 -5.75
N SER A 167 -19.35 -10.55 -5.36
CA SER A 167 -18.36 -10.01 -6.28
C SER A 167 -16.96 -10.34 -5.79
N TYR A 168 -16.16 -10.87 -6.71
CA TYR A 168 -14.73 -11.06 -6.56
C TYR A 168 -14.06 -10.23 -7.65
N LEU A 169 -12.84 -9.75 -7.39
CA LEU A 169 -11.99 -9.28 -8.48
C LEU A 169 -11.97 -10.40 -9.53
N LYS A 170 -12.18 -10.15 -10.82
CA LYS A 170 -12.17 -11.24 -11.83
C LYS A 170 -10.74 -11.68 -12.12
N ILE A 171 -10.51 -13.00 -12.31
CA ILE A 171 -9.13 -13.56 -12.38
C ILE A 171 -8.32 -12.96 -13.53
N LYS A 172 -9.01 -12.58 -14.61
CA LYS A 172 -8.42 -11.87 -15.75
C LYS A 172 -7.89 -10.49 -15.35
N HIS A 173 -8.63 -9.73 -14.56
CA HIS A 173 -8.24 -8.39 -14.10
C HIS A 173 -7.12 -8.45 -13.07
N PHE A 174 -7.20 -9.40 -12.13
CA PHE A 174 -6.09 -9.66 -11.21
C PHE A 174 -4.79 -10.00 -11.93
N LYS A 175 -4.83 -10.96 -12.87
CA LYS A 175 -3.65 -11.33 -13.66
C LYS A 175 -3.09 -10.13 -14.41
N LEU A 176 -3.94 -9.29 -15.01
CA LEU A 176 -3.52 -8.07 -15.69
C LEU A 176 -2.81 -7.11 -14.73
N ILE A 177 -3.40 -6.82 -13.57
CA ILE A 177 -2.81 -5.93 -12.56
C ILE A 177 -1.47 -6.49 -12.07
N LEU A 178 -1.42 -7.78 -11.71
CA LEU A 178 -0.21 -8.42 -11.21
C LEU A 178 0.91 -8.41 -12.26
N ILE A 179 0.62 -8.81 -13.50
CA ILE A 179 1.60 -8.83 -14.60
C ILE A 179 2.10 -7.41 -14.90
N THR A 180 1.21 -6.42 -14.92
CA THR A 180 1.58 -5.03 -15.20
C THR A 180 2.50 -4.49 -14.11
N ASN A 181 2.16 -4.67 -12.83
CA ASN A 181 3.00 -4.24 -11.71
C ASN A 181 4.34 -5.01 -11.66
N LEU A 182 4.33 -6.31 -11.99
CA LEU A 182 5.56 -7.11 -12.10
C LEU A 182 6.46 -6.58 -13.22
N LEU A 183 5.89 -6.29 -14.40
CA LEU A 183 6.66 -5.77 -15.53
C LEU A 183 7.26 -4.40 -15.19
N ILE A 184 6.48 -3.51 -14.58
CA ILE A 184 6.96 -2.19 -14.13
C ILE A 184 8.09 -2.36 -13.11
N PHE A 185 7.90 -3.22 -12.10
CA PHE A 185 8.95 -3.54 -11.11
C PHE A 185 10.23 -4.04 -11.79
N LEU A 186 10.14 -4.99 -12.71
CA LEU A 186 11.31 -5.53 -13.42
C LEU A 186 11.97 -4.46 -14.29
N VAL A 187 11.20 -3.69 -15.07
CA VAL A 187 11.74 -2.62 -15.93
C VAL A 187 12.45 -1.56 -15.09
N LEU A 188 11.87 -1.11 -13.98
CA LEU A 188 12.52 -0.12 -13.11
C LEU A 188 13.82 -0.65 -12.51
N ASN A 189 13.90 -1.93 -12.13
CA ASN A 189 15.12 -2.52 -11.59
C ASN A 189 16.19 -2.78 -12.66
N ILE A 190 15.78 -3.18 -13.87
CA ILE A 190 16.70 -3.31 -15.02
C ILE A 190 17.26 -1.94 -15.38
N VAL A 191 16.39 -0.93 -15.50
CA VAL A 191 16.79 0.46 -15.75
C VAL A 191 17.75 0.93 -14.64
N ASN A 192 17.43 0.71 -13.37
CA ASN A 192 18.32 1.05 -12.26
C ASN A 192 19.70 0.38 -12.41
N SER A 193 19.73 -0.90 -12.76
CA SER A 193 20.98 -1.64 -12.95
C SER A 193 21.82 -1.09 -14.11
N ILE A 194 21.17 -0.79 -15.25
CA ILE A 194 21.82 -0.15 -16.39
C ILE A 194 22.39 1.22 -15.99
N LEU A 195 21.62 2.01 -15.25
CA LEU A 195 22.03 3.35 -14.84
C LEU A 195 23.24 3.33 -13.92
N ILE A 196 23.25 2.42 -12.95
CA ILE A 196 24.40 2.19 -12.07
C ILE A 196 25.65 1.85 -12.89
N LEU A 197 25.54 0.93 -13.87
CA LEU A 197 26.66 0.56 -14.74
C LEU A 197 27.15 1.70 -15.63
N THR A 198 26.23 2.50 -16.18
CA THR A 198 26.60 3.63 -17.04
C THR A 198 27.25 4.77 -16.28
N LEU A 199 26.82 5.04 -15.03
CA LEU A 199 27.39 6.11 -14.21
C LEU A 199 28.80 5.80 -13.72
N ASP A 200 29.14 4.51 -13.55
CA ASP A 200 30.49 4.06 -13.24
C ASP A 200 31.47 4.35 -14.40
N GLN A 201 30.95 4.45 -15.64
CA GLN A 201 31.75 4.69 -16.85
C GLN A 201 31.74 6.15 -17.29
N ASP A 202 30.60 6.85 -17.17
CA ASP A 202 30.44 8.26 -17.53
C ASP A 202 29.44 8.98 -16.59
N PRO A 203 29.93 9.82 -15.66
CA PRO A 203 29.10 10.49 -14.67
C PRO A 203 28.27 11.67 -15.20
N LEU A 204 28.31 12.00 -16.50
CA LEU A 204 27.62 13.17 -17.09
C LEU A 204 26.09 13.18 -16.88
N LEU A 205 25.46 12.02 -16.66
CA LEU A 205 24.02 11.90 -16.39
C LEU A 205 23.71 11.74 -14.89
N GLY A 206 24.71 11.97 -14.04
CA GLY A 206 24.64 11.82 -12.59
C GLY A 206 24.32 13.11 -11.85
N VAL A 207 23.61 12.97 -10.74
CA VAL A 207 23.45 13.97 -9.69
C VAL A 207 24.29 13.51 -8.51
N GLN A 208 25.11 14.41 -7.98
CA GLN A 208 25.91 14.15 -6.79
C GLN A 208 25.06 14.40 -5.54
N LEU A 209 24.97 13.39 -4.68
CA LEU A 209 24.35 13.47 -3.37
C LEU A 209 25.46 13.37 -2.33
N ASN A 210 25.71 14.47 -1.63
CA ASN A 210 26.70 14.50 -0.56
C ASN A 210 26.26 13.58 0.58
N LEU A 211 27.16 12.68 0.96
CA LEU A 211 27.01 11.82 2.11
C LEU A 211 27.52 12.55 3.35
N PRO A 212 27.13 12.12 4.57
CA PRO A 212 27.70 12.64 5.81
C PRO A 212 29.24 12.72 5.85
N GLY A 213 29.92 11.71 5.29
CA GLY A 213 31.38 11.65 5.20
C GLY A 213 32.00 12.51 4.10
N THR A 214 31.20 13.09 3.19
CA THR A 214 31.71 13.84 2.05
C THR A 214 32.39 15.11 2.54
N GLY A 215 33.66 15.29 2.15
CA GLY A 215 34.50 16.42 2.59
C GLY A 215 35.02 16.33 4.04
N SER A 216 34.24 15.80 4.99
CA SER A 216 34.62 15.68 6.40
C SER A 216 35.54 14.48 6.68
N ALA A 217 35.20 13.31 6.13
CA ALA A 217 35.93 12.05 6.26
C ALA A 217 36.59 11.61 4.95
N GLY A 218 36.39 12.39 3.87
CA GLY A 218 36.99 12.14 2.56
C GLY A 218 36.26 11.09 1.71
N SER A 219 35.00 10.76 2.02
CA SER A 219 34.20 9.93 1.11
C SER A 219 33.80 10.71 -0.14
N ASP A 220 33.73 10.04 -1.28
CA ASP A 220 33.22 10.67 -2.49
C ASP A 220 31.70 10.89 -2.39
N PRO A 221 31.14 11.90 -3.08
CA PRO A 221 29.70 12.08 -3.16
C PRO A 221 29.06 10.91 -3.90
N LEU A 222 27.86 10.50 -3.47
CA LEU A 222 27.11 9.45 -4.13
C LEU A 222 26.58 9.96 -5.48
N VAL A 223 27.06 9.39 -6.58
CA VAL A 223 26.55 9.71 -7.92
C VAL A 223 25.36 8.82 -8.24
N VAL A 224 24.18 9.44 -8.42
CA VAL A 224 22.94 8.75 -8.81
C VAL A 224 22.37 9.33 -10.08
N SER A 225 21.69 8.53 -10.89
CA SER A 225 21.10 9.05 -12.13
C SER A 225 19.92 9.97 -11.81
N PHE A 226 19.72 11.03 -12.60
CA PHE A 226 18.50 11.85 -12.52
C PHE A 226 17.21 11.01 -12.70
N LEU A 227 17.30 9.86 -13.39
CA LEU A 227 16.17 8.95 -13.59
C LEU A 227 15.71 8.28 -12.28
N LEU A 228 16.51 8.37 -11.20
CA LEU A 228 16.10 8.00 -9.84
C LEU A 228 14.78 8.68 -9.43
N TYR A 229 14.58 9.95 -9.84
CA TYR A 229 13.34 10.68 -9.57
C TYR A 229 12.13 10.12 -10.33
N LEU A 230 12.34 9.49 -11.50
CA LEU A 230 11.27 8.77 -12.18
C LEU A 230 10.89 7.50 -11.42
N ILE A 231 11.87 6.75 -10.92
CA ILE A 231 11.61 5.55 -10.10
C ILE A 231 10.80 5.93 -8.85
N PHE A 232 11.20 7.02 -8.21
CA PHE A 232 10.53 7.61 -7.05
C PHE A 232 9.03 7.86 -7.31
N ILE A 233 8.65 8.37 -8.48
CA ILE A 233 7.26 8.70 -8.81
C ILE A 233 6.48 7.50 -9.38
N ILE A 234 7.09 6.74 -10.31
CA ILE A 234 6.38 5.70 -11.07
C ILE A 234 5.88 4.59 -10.16
N SER A 235 6.70 4.15 -9.18
CA SER A 235 6.32 3.04 -8.31
C SER A 235 5.06 3.32 -7.46
N PRO A 236 4.97 4.41 -6.68
CA PRO A 236 3.74 4.74 -5.94
C PRO A 236 2.57 5.10 -6.87
N ALA A 237 2.80 5.79 -7.99
CA ALA A 237 1.73 6.16 -8.92
C ALA A 237 1.06 4.94 -9.54
N THR A 238 1.84 3.97 -10.00
CA THR A 238 1.34 2.73 -10.61
C THR A 238 0.59 1.86 -9.60
N ALA A 239 1.07 1.80 -8.35
CA ALA A 239 0.35 1.14 -7.28
C ALA A 239 -1.01 1.83 -6.99
N GLY A 240 -1.02 3.16 -6.87
CA GLY A 240 -2.25 3.93 -6.65
C GLY A 240 -3.28 3.76 -7.77
N ILE A 241 -2.84 3.83 -9.03
CA ILE A 241 -3.70 3.61 -10.21
C ILE A 241 -4.27 2.19 -10.20
N SER A 242 -3.43 1.18 -9.93
CA SER A 242 -3.86 -0.22 -9.88
C SER A 242 -4.89 -0.48 -8.78
N LEU A 243 -4.69 0.08 -7.58
CA LEU A 243 -5.62 -0.01 -6.47
C LEU A 243 -6.94 0.70 -6.77
N PHE A 244 -6.90 1.83 -7.46
CA PHE A 244 -8.10 2.53 -7.91
C PHE A 244 -8.93 1.67 -8.88
N PHE A 245 -8.29 1.03 -9.86
CA PHE A 245 -8.96 0.10 -10.77
C PHE A 245 -9.54 -1.11 -10.03
N ASN A 246 -8.78 -1.68 -9.09
CA ASN A 246 -9.25 -2.78 -8.26
C ASN A 246 -10.53 -2.42 -7.48
N ASN A 247 -10.49 -1.28 -6.77
CA ASN A 247 -11.65 -0.76 -6.04
C ASN A 247 -12.84 -0.52 -6.96
N ARG A 248 -12.62 -0.02 -8.17
CA ARG A 248 -13.68 0.18 -9.16
C ARG A 248 -14.33 -1.15 -9.58
N GLU A 249 -13.54 -2.17 -9.88
CA GLU A 249 -14.05 -3.48 -10.34
C GLU A 249 -14.87 -4.20 -9.27
N VAL A 250 -14.41 -4.21 -8.00
CA VAL A 250 -15.16 -4.85 -6.90
C VAL A 250 -16.54 -4.20 -6.71
N ASN A 251 -16.60 -2.88 -6.87
CA ASN A 251 -17.83 -2.10 -6.76
C ASN A 251 -18.74 -2.21 -8.00
N LEU A 252 -18.31 -2.87 -9.09
CA LEU A 252 -19.12 -3.13 -10.27
C LEU A 252 -19.65 -4.58 -10.22
N PHE A 253 -20.61 -4.84 -9.34
CA PHE A 253 -21.28 -6.15 -9.29
C PHE A 253 -22.52 -6.18 -10.18
N ASN A 254 -22.90 -7.37 -10.64
CA ASN A 254 -24.06 -7.57 -11.49
C ASN A 254 -25.32 -7.78 -10.63
N LYS A 255 -26.34 -6.93 -10.81
CA LYS A 255 -27.62 -7.01 -10.07
C LYS A 255 -28.28 -8.39 -10.21
N LYS A 256 -28.19 -9.02 -11.40
CA LYS A 256 -28.74 -10.37 -11.62
C LYS A 256 -28.06 -11.44 -10.75
N ASP A 257 -26.76 -11.32 -10.54
CA ASP A 257 -26.00 -12.26 -9.72
C ASP A 257 -26.34 -12.06 -8.25
N LEU A 258 -26.47 -10.80 -7.81
CA LEU A 258 -26.99 -10.47 -6.48
C LEU A 258 -28.41 -11.02 -6.27
N ASP A 259 -29.34 -10.80 -7.21
CA ASP A 259 -30.72 -11.29 -7.11
C ASP A 259 -30.76 -12.83 -7.04
N ASN A 260 -29.89 -13.52 -7.78
CA ASN A 260 -29.79 -14.98 -7.72
C ASN A 260 -29.28 -15.48 -6.36
N VAL A 261 -28.36 -14.75 -5.74
CA VAL A 261 -27.88 -15.04 -4.37
C VAL A 261 -28.93 -14.73 -3.31
N LEU A 262 -29.76 -13.68 -3.51
CA LEU A 262 -30.78 -13.25 -2.56
C LEU A 262 -32.07 -14.09 -2.62
N LYS A 263 -32.49 -14.55 -3.81
CA LYS A 263 -33.70 -15.36 -4.03
C LYS A 263 -33.95 -16.50 -3.02
N PRO A 264 -32.96 -17.33 -2.63
CA PRO A 264 -33.18 -18.42 -1.69
C PRO A 264 -33.38 -17.97 -0.23
N LEU A 265 -33.17 -16.69 0.09
CA LEU A 265 -33.19 -16.20 1.47
C LEU A 265 -34.57 -15.71 1.92
N PRO A 266 -34.86 -15.68 3.23
CA PRO A 266 -36.04 -15.00 3.77
C PRO A 266 -36.06 -13.51 3.41
N LYS A 267 -37.25 -12.94 3.18
CA LYS A 267 -37.41 -11.52 2.79
C LYS A 267 -36.76 -10.56 3.78
N ASP A 268 -36.86 -10.85 5.08
CA ASP A 268 -36.27 -10.01 6.12
C ASP A 268 -34.74 -9.98 6.01
N THR A 269 -34.12 -11.14 5.74
CA THR A 269 -32.67 -11.26 5.50
C THR A 269 -32.26 -10.54 4.21
N GLN A 270 -33.06 -10.64 3.15
CA GLN A 270 -32.80 -9.92 1.89
C GLN A 270 -32.81 -8.40 2.11
N MET A 271 -33.79 -7.88 2.87
CA MET A 271 -33.87 -6.45 3.19
C MET A 271 -32.64 -5.99 3.97
N VAL A 272 -32.23 -6.71 5.02
CA VAL A 272 -31.02 -6.40 5.80
C VAL A 272 -29.76 -6.37 4.92
N ILE A 273 -29.61 -7.33 4.01
CA ILE A 273 -28.45 -7.35 3.10
C ILE A 273 -28.48 -6.16 2.14
N LEU A 274 -29.63 -5.83 1.57
CA LEU A 274 -29.77 -4.69 0.65
C LEU A 274 -29.51 -3.36 1.35
N GLU A 275 -29.98 -3.19 2.59
CA GLU A 275 -29.70 -2.01 3.41
C GLU A 275 -28.20 -1.91 3.71
N ASN A 276 -27.58 -3.00 4.16
CA ASN A 276 -26.14 -3.05 4.41
C ASN A 276 -25.34 -2.68 3.15
N LEU A 277 -25.70 -3.20 1.97
CA LEU A 277 -25.07 -2.86 0.70
C LEU A 277 -25.25 -1.38 0.33
N LYS A 278 -26.43 -0.79 0.54
CA LYS A 278 -26.70 0.64 0.28
C LYS A 278 -25.84 1.57 1.15
N VAL A 279 -25.49 1.15 2.36
CA VAL A 279 -24.67 1.92 3.30
C VAL A 279 -23.17 1.86 2.95
N LEU A 280 -22.69 0.79 2.30
CA LEU A 280 -21.26 0.60 2.04
C LEU A 280 -20.66 1.62 1.07
N ASN A 281 -21.37 1.97 -0.01
CA ASN A 281 -20.83 2.86 -1.04
C ASN A 281 -21.95 3.51 -1.87
N ASN A 282 -21.84 4.80 -2.15
CA ASN A 282 -22.76 5.53 -3.03
C ASN A 282 -22.88 4.89 -4.43
N LYS A 283 -21.81 4.30 -4.97
CA LYS A 283 -21.86 3.60 -6.27
C LYS A 283 -22.76 2.36 -6.20
N ILE A 284 -22.62 1.57 -5.13
CA ILE A 284 -23.46 0.39 -4.87
C ILE A 284 -24.91 0.83 -4.67
N ARG A 285 -25.15 1.87 -3.86
CA ARG A 285 -26.47 2.46 -3.64
C ARG A 285 -27.15 2.89 -4.94
N ASN A 286 -26.43 3.59 -5.81
CA ASN A 286 -26.96 4.02 -7.10
C ASN A 286 -27.31 2.83 -8.00
N GLN A 287 -26.48 1.79 -8.04
CA GLN A 287 -26.79 0.56 -8.79
C GLN A 287 -28.02 -0.18 -8.26
N LEU A 288 -28.25 -0.16 -6.94
CA LEU A 288 -29.41 -0.78 -6.32
C LEU A 288 -30.70 0.03 -6.52
N ASN A 289 -30.59 1.35 -6.61
CA ASN A 289 -31.73 2.28 -6.77
C ASN A 289 -32.16 2.51 -8.23
N ILE A 290 -31.40 2.04 -9.22
CA ILE A 290 -31.85 2.03 -10.62
C ILE A 290 -32.91 0.91 -10.75
N GLU A 291 -34.17 1.34 -10.65
CA GLU A 291 -35.38 0.70 -11.17
C GLU A 291 -35.74 1.32 -12.52
#